data_AF-A0A930UIC8-F1
#
_entry.id   AF-A0A930UIC8-F1
#
_cell.length_a   1.000
_cell.length_b   1.000
_cell.length_c   1.000
_cell.angle_alpha   90.00
_cell.angle_beta   90.00
_cell.angle_gamma   90.00
#
_symmetry.space_group_name_H-M   'P 1'
#
loop_
_entity.id
_entity.type
_entity.pdbx_description
1 polymer ?
#
loop_
_entity_poly.entity_id
_entity_poly.type
_entity_poly.pdbx_seq_one_letter_code
_entity_poly.pdbx_strand_id
1 'polypeptide(L)' 'MREWACEKLGVDLQATAAQIKKAYRRKAMAAHPDRAKPEDKEAATAEFKEIQEAYSILSRGAPS' A
#
# COMPACT_ATOMS: atom_id res chain seq x y z
N MET A 1 2.77 14.43 -0.45
CA MET A 1 2.15 13.21 -1.05
C MET A 1 3.01 11.95 -0.90
N ARG A 2 4.34 12.02 -1.06
CA ARG A 2 5.22 10.85 -0.85
C ARG A 2 5.18 10.33 0.60
N GLU A 3 5.20 11.23 1.58
CA GLU A 3 5.16 10.87 3.02
C GLU A 3 3.92 10.05 3.37
N TRP A 4 2.73 10.53 2.98
CA TRP A 4 1.47 9.80 3.13
C TRP A 4 1.55 8.40 2.50
N ALA A 5 2.11 8.29 1.29
CA ALA A 5 2.22 7.01 0.61
C ALA A 5 3.21 6.05 1.31
N CYS A 6 4.32 6.56 1.83
CA CYS A 6 5.27 5.81 2.64
C CYS A 6 4.63 5.29 3.93
N GLU A 7 3.88 6.14 4.64
CA GLU A 7 3.13 5.76 5.85
C GLU A 7 2.06 4.70 5.54
N LYS A 8 1.28 4.91 4.48
CA LYS A 8 0.27 3.95 4.01
C LYS A 8 0.84 2.62 3.56
N LEU A 9 2.07 2.58 3.04
CA LEU A 9 2.75 1.31 2.73
C LEU A 9 3.59 0.77 3.89
N GLY A 10 3.82 1.56 4.94
CA GLY A 10 4.69 1.20 6.07
C GLY A 10 6.15 1.06 5.64
N VAL A 11 6.62 1.92 4.74
CA VAL A 11 7.98 1.94 4.23
C VAL A 11 8.66 3.27 4.51
N ASP A 12 9.98 3.26 4.50
CA ASP A 12 10.77 4.48 4.69
C ASP A 12 10.64 5.44 3.49
N LEU A 13 10.89 6.73 3.71
CA LEU A 13 10.94 7.73 2.65
C LEU A 13 12.02 7.42 1.61
N GLN A 14 13.10 6.80 2.05
CA GLN A 14 14.22 6.34 1.21
C GLN A 14 14.05 4.89 0.72
N ALA A 15 12.86 4.30 0.87
CA ALA A 15 12.61 2.95 0.39
C ALA A 15 12.83 2.84 -1.12
N THR A 16 13.56 1.79 -1.52
CA THR A 16 13.79 1.45 -2.93
C THR A 16 12.53 0.91 -3.58
N ALA A 17 12.47 0.94 -4.92
CA ALA A 17 11.36 0.36 -5.67
C ALA A 17 11.07 -1.11 -5.28
N ALA A 18 12.11 -1.88 -4.98
CA ALA A 18 11.99 -3.25 -4.49
C ALA A 18 11.30 -3.36 -3.12
N GLN A 19 11.67 -2.49 -2.18
CA GLN A 19 11.05 -2.43 -0.85
C GLN A 19 9.58 -1.99 -0.93
N ILE A 20 9.29 -0.96 -1.74
CA ILE A 20 7.94 -0.46 -2.00
C ILE A 20 7.06 -1.58 -2.57
N LYS A 21 7.53 -2.29 -3.60
CA LYS A 21 6.80 -3.40 -4.22
C LYS A 21 6.55 -4.56 -3.24
N LYS A 22 7.53 -4.88 -2.40
CA LYS A 22 7.40 -5.92 -1.37
C LYS A 22 6.35 -5.55 -0.31
N ALA A 23 6.36 -4.30 0.15
CA ALA A 23 5.40 -3.80 1.14
C ALA A 23 3.98 -3.74 0.57
N TYR A 24 3.82 -3.23 -0.66
CA TYR A 24 2.54 -3.24 -1.38
C TYR A 24 1.96 -4.65 -1.45
N ARG A 25 2.76 -5.64 -1.85
CA ARG A 25 2.29 -7.02 -1.99
C ARG A 25 1.82 -7.60 -0.65
N ARG A 26 2.51 -7.29 0.45
CA ARG A 26 2.11 -7.71 1.80
C ARG A 26 0.81 -7.05 2.24
N LYS A 27 0.68 -5.73 2.08
CA LYS A 27 -0.53 -5.00 2.48
C LYS A 27 -1.74 -5.37 1.62
N ALA A 28 -1.57 -5.50 0.31
CA ALA A 28 -2.62 -5.95 -0.61
C ALA A 28 -3.18 -7.34 -0.24
N MET A 29 -2.32 -8.24 0.26
CA MET A 29 -2.76 -9.56 0.75
C MET A 29 -3.41 -9.52 2.14
N ALA A 30 -3.09 -8.52 2.96
CA ALA A 30 -3.72 -8.30 4.27
C ALA A 30 -5.11 -7.66 4.11
N ALA A 31 -5.24 -6.67 3.23
CA ALA A 31 -6.49 -6.00 2.88
C ALA A 31 -7.38 -6.82 1.93
N HIS A 32 -7.07 -8.10 1.69
CA HIS A 32 -7.84 -8.92 0.76
C HIS A 32 -9.22 -9.26 1.36
N PRO A 33 -10.34 -9.05 0.63
CA PRO A 33 -11.70 -9.22 1.15
C PRO A 33 -12.06 -10.66 1.52
N ASP A 34 -11.25 -11.63 1.09
CA ASP A 34 -11.34 -13.05 1.52
C ASP A 34 -10.98 -13.25 3.01
N ARG A 35 -10.13 -12.38 3.56
CA ARG A 35 -9.73 -12.40 4.98
C ARG A 35 -10.51 -11.40 5.82
N ALA A 36 -11.13 -10.41 5.18
CA ALA A 36 -11.95 -9.41 5.85
C ALA A 36 -13.33 -9.97 6.18
N LYS A 37 -13.84 -9.63 7.37
CA LYS A 37 -15.23 -9.94 7.73
C LYS A 37 -16.18 -9.19 6.80
N PRO A 38 -17.42 -9.67 6.58
CA PRO A 38 -18.41 -9.00 5.75
C PRO A 38 -18.66 -7.53 6.16
N GLU A 39 -18.61 -7.25 7.45
CA GLU A 39 -18.71 -5.93 8.07
C GLU A 39 -17.51 -5.01 7.78
N ASP A 40 -16.33 -5.58 7.52
CA ASP A 40 -15.09 -4.84 7.22
C ASP A 40 -14.80 -4.77 5.71
N LYS A 41 -15.63 -5.36 4.84
CA LYS A 41 -15.38 -5.41 3.39
C LYS A 41 -15.25 -4.01 2.78
N GLU A 42 -16.03 -3.06 3.26
CA GLU A 42 -16.01 -1.69 2.77
C GLU A 42 -14.72 -0.99 3.20
N ALA A 43 -14.31 -1.15 4.46
CA ALA A 43 -13.04 -0.66 4.98
C ALA A 43 -11.84 -1.30 4.25
N ALA A 44 -11.87 -2.61 4.01
CA ALA A 44 -10.84 -3.33 3.27
C ALA A 44 -10.74 -2.83 1.82
N THR A 45 -11.87 -2.53 1.17
CA THR A 45 -11.90 -1.96 -0.18
C THR A 45 -11.30 -0.55 -0.22
N ALA A 46 -11.65 0.30 0.76
CA ALA A 46 -11.08 1.63 0.90
C ALA A 46 -9.56 1.55 1.14
N GLU A 47 -9.12 0.71 2.08
CA GLU A 47 -7.71 0.51 2.41
C GLU A 47 -6.93 -0.03 1.20
N PHE A 48 -7.50 -0.97 0.45
CA PHE A 48 -6.90 -1.48 -0.78
C PHE A 48 -6.69 -0.38 -1.83
N LYS A 49 -7.68 0.51 -2.00
CA LYS A 49 -7.57 1.69 -2.88
C LYS A 49 -6.43 2.61 -2.45
N GLU A 50 -6.35 2.93 -1.15
CA GLU A 50 -5.29 3.76 -0.60
C GLU A 50 -3.90 3.13 -0.79
N ILE A 51 -3.77 1.82 -0.58
CA ILE A 51 -2.53 1.07 -0.81
C ILE A 51 -2.10 1.12 -2.29
N GLN A 52 -3.05 1.01 -3.23
CA GLN A 52 -2.77 1.13 -4.66
C GLN A 52 -2.31 2.54 -5.04
N GLU A 53 -2.98 3.56 -4.51
CA GLU A 53 -2.65 4.96 -4.79
C GLU A 53 -1.27 5.32 -4.22
N ALA A 54 -0.99 4.91 -2.97
CA ALA A 54 0.31 5.05 -2.36
C ALA A 54 1.42 4.39 -3.20
N TYR A 55 1.20 3.15 -3.67
CA TYR A 55 2.15 2.45 -4.52
C TYR A 55 2.39 3.19 -5.85
N SER A 56 1.34 3.71 -6.48
CA SER A 56 1.46 4.47 -7.73
C SER A 56 2.30 5.74 -7.55
N ILE A 57 2.09 6.47 -6.45
CA ILE A 57 2.86 7.67 -6.11
C ILE A 57 4.34 7.33 -5.85
N LEU A 58 4.61 6.31 -5.02
CA LEU A 58 5.99 5.93 -4.70
C LEU A 58 6.70 5.32 -5.91
N SER A 59 6.03 4.49 -6.71
CA SER A 59 6.63 3.83 -7.87
C SER A 59 7.04 4.81 -8.97
N ARG A 60 6.45 6.01 -9.04
CA ARG A 60 6.84 7.07 -10.00
C ARG A 60 8.09 7.84 -9.58
N GLY A 61 8.35 7.93 -8.27
CA GLY A 61 9.44 8.73 -7.71
C GLY A 61 10.50 7.91 -6.96
N ALA A 62 10.40 6.59 -6.97
CA ALA A 62 11.35 5.72 -6.27
C ALA A 62 12.72 5.78 -6.97
N PRO A 63 13.82 5.92 -6.22
CA PRO A 63 15.14 5.72 -6.78
C PRO A 63 15.26 4.28 -7.29
N SER A 64 15.77 4.13 -8.51
CA SER A 64 16.10 2.84 -9.14
C SER A 64 17.19 2.11 -8.37
#